data_AF-A0A2K0WK50-F1
#
_entry.id   AF-A0A2K0WK50-F1
#
_cell.length_a   1.000
_cell.length_b   1.000
_cell.length_c   1.000
_cell.angle_alpha   90.00
_cell.angle_beta   90.00
_cell.angle_gamma   90.00
#
_symmetry.space_group_name_H-M   'P 1'
#
loop_
_entity.id
_entity.type
_entity.pdbx_description
1 polymer ?
#
loop_
_entity_poly.entity_id
_entity_poly.type
_entity_poly.pdbx_seq_one_letter_code
_entity_poly.pdbx_strand_id
1 'polypeptide(L)'
;MELNCEKNNAQGLLEIYYLDIPTKNIESSSQHPNTFAHIGLAVPDAQKTQERLETMPDVKIAKNYGEKFTEITDDLVIGPAVGLPPAVVAQLSLEEREAIVQGLGPSVDPLIFIVDPDGNFIEIQGEEGADLV
;
A
#
# COMPACT_ATOMS: atom_id res chain seq x y z
N MET A 1 6.83 16.24 -30.84
CA MET A 1 6.56 17.03 -29.62
C MET A 1 5.20 16.66 -29.03
N GLU A 2 4.18 16.50 -29.87
CA GLU A 2 2.82 16.03 -29.53
C GLU A 2 2.79 14.65 -28.82
N LEU A 3 3.56 13.67 -29.30
CA LEU A 3 3.69 12.32 -28.69
C LEU A 3 4.18 12.32 -27.22
N ASN A 4 5.00 13.29 -26.79
CA ASN A 4 5.45 13.36 -25.40
C ASN A 4 4.37 13.96 -24.48
N CYS A 5 3.59 14.92 -24.98
CA CYS A 5 2.45 15.45 -24.23
C CYS A 5 1.36 14.39 -24.06
N GLU A 6 1.08 13.62 -25.12
CA GLU A 6 0.11 12.52 -25.06
C GLU A 6 0.57 11.40 -24.11
N LYS A 7 1.85 11.01 -24.18
CA LYS A 7 2.46 10.06 -23.22
C LYS A 7 2.29 10.52 -21.77
N ASN A 8 2.53 11.80 -21.48
CA ASN A 8 2.45 12.33 -20.12
C ASN A 8 1.00 12.48 -19.61
N ASN A 9 0.03 12.60 -20.52
CA ASN A 9 -1.37 12.84 -20.18
C ASN A 9 -2.24 11.58 -20.16
N ALA A 10 -1.75 10.42 -20.64
CA ALA A 10 -2.63 9.29 -20.91
C ALA A 10 -3.19 8.61 -19.66
N GLN A 11 -2.38 8.22 -18.66
CA GLN A 11 -2.86 7.38 -17.54
C GLN A 11 -2.03 7.54 -16.26
N GLY A 12 -1.58 8.75 -15.95
CA GLY A 12 -0.72 9.02 -14.79
C GLY A 12 0.73 8.59 -15.04
N LEU A 13 1.63 9.55 -15.17
CA LEU A 13 3.06 9.27 -15.28
C LEU A 13 3.68 9.31 -13.89
N LEU A 14 4.09 8.15 -13.39
CA LEU A 14 4.96 8.06 -12.22
C LEU A 14 6.40 7.87 -12.68
N GLU A 15 7.29 8.76 -12.24
CA GLU A 15 8.72 8.63 -12.47
C GLU A 15 9.41 8.31 -11.14
N ILE A 16 9.87 7.07 -11.00
CA ILE A 16 10.56 6.59 -9.81
C ILE A 16 12.06 6.59 -10.09
N TYR A 17 12.80 7.37 -9.30
CA TYR A 17 14.26 7.38 -9.35
C TYR A 17 14.80 6.54 -8.20
N TYR A 18 15.36 5.37 -8.51
CA TYR A 18 16.22 4.66 -7.59
C TYR A 18 17.66 5.18 -7.75
N LEU A 19 18.22 5.74 -6.68
CA LEU A 19 19.60 6.21 -6.64
C LEU A 19 20.35 5.37 -5.60
N ASP A 20 21.26 4.52 -6.07
CA ASP A 20 22.19 3.80 -5.20
C ASP A 20 23.26 4.77 -4.68
N ILE A 21 22.96 5.43 -3.56
CA ILE A 21 23.83 6.40 -2.90
C ILE A 21 24.37 5.81 -1.60
N PRO A 22 25.70 5.92 -1.32
CA PRO A 22 26.36 5.17 -0.25
C PRO A 22 25.82 5.39 1.17
N THR A 23 25.11 6.49 1.43
CA THR A 23 24.46 6.73 2.73
C THR A 23 23.57 7.96 2.70
N LYS A 24 22.27 7.77 2.98
CA LYS A 24 21.53 8.64 3.88
C LYS A 24 20.60 7.76 4.72
N ASN A 25 20.69 7.88 6.04
CA ASN A 25 19.75 7.27 6.99
C ASN A 25 18.38 7.96 6.86
N ILE A 26 17.72 7.82 5.72
CA ILE A 26 16.35 8.28 5.53
C ILE A 26 15.47 7.11 5.92
N GLU A 27 14.71 7.28 6.99
CA GLU A 27 13.75 6.27 7.46
C GLU A 27 12.66 6.07 6.41
N SER A 28 12.34 4.81 6.12
CA SER A 28 11.30 4.45 5.14
C SER A 28 9.91 4.85 5.63
N SER A 29 8.93 4.98 4.73
CA SER A 29 7.53 5.22 5.14
C SER A 29 6.93 4.06 5.96
N SER A 30 7.50 2.87 5.86
CA SER A 30 7.18 1.73 6.73
C SER A 30 7.75 1.83 8.15
N GLN A 31 8.78 2.64 8.37
CA GLN A 31 9.40 2.84 9.69
C GLN A 31 8.86 4.08 10.40
N HIS A 32 8.66 5.17 9.67
CA HIS A 32 8.11 6.42 10.19
C HIS A 32 7.09 7.01 9.20
N PRO A 33 5.92 7.50 9.67
CA PRO A 33 4.98 8.19 8.79
C PRO A 33 5.63 9.47 8.26
N ASN A 34 6.13 9.41 7.02
CA ASN A 34 6.44 10.61 6.25
C ASN A 34 5.12 11.12 5.61
N THR A 35 5.11 12.31 5.02
CA THR A 35 3.89 12.90 4.41
C THR A 35 3.35 12.12 3.20
N PHE A 36 3.90 10.94 2.89
CA PHE A 36 3.61 10.12 1.74
C PHE A 36 3.44 8.64 2.13
N ALA A 37 2.20 8.23 2.45
CA ALA A 37 1.93 6.90 3.01
C ALA A 37 2.16 5.75 2.01
N HIS A 38 1.66 5.87 0.78
CA HIS A 38 1.79 4.86 -0.26
C HIS A 38 1.49 5.43 -1.67
N ILE A 39 1.79 4.66 -2.71
CA ILE A 39 1.34 4.89 -4.10
C ILE A 39 0.22 3.91 -4.41
N GLY A 40 -0.91 4.39 -4.95
CA GLY A 40 -1.98 3.54 -5.47
C GLY A 40 -1.78 3.20 -6.95
N LEU A 41 -1.92 1.93 -7.31
CA LEU A 41 -1.89 1.41 -8.68
C LEU A 41 -3.20 0.69 -9.00
N ALA A 42 -3.94 1.18 -9.99
CA ALA A 42 -5.08 0.48 -10.55
C ALA A 42 -4.62 -0.55 -11.59
N VAL A 43 -5.10 -1.78 -11.48
CA VAL A 43 -4.80 -2.87 -12.41
C VAL A 43 -6.09 -3.50 -12.94
N PRO A 44 -6.10 -4.02 -14.18
CA PRO A 44 -7.32 -4.61 -14.74
C PRO A 44 -7.86 -5.82 -13.94
N ASP A 45 -6.97 -6.56 -13.28
CA ASP A 45 -7.31 -7.75 -12.51
C ASP A 45 -6.32 -7.91 -11.35
N ALA A 46 -6.79 -7.61 -10.13
CA ALA A 46 -5.95 -7.67 -8.92
C ALA A 46 -5.49 -9.09 -8.62
N GLN A 47 -6.33 -10.10 -8.85
CA GLN A 47 -5.98 -11.50 -8.58
C GLN A 47 -4.87 -11.98 -9.54
N LYS A 48 -4.99 -11.72 -10.85
CA LYS A 48 -3.90 -12.03 -11.79
C LYS A 48 -2.63 -11.23 -11.51
N THR A 49 -2.78 -10.03 -10.99
CA THR A 49 -1.63 -9.21 -10.57
C THR A 49 -0.92 -9.85 -9.39
N GLN A 50 -1.65 -10.29 -8.36
CA GLN A 50 -1.12 -11.06 -7.24
C GLN A 50 -0.34 -12.30 -7.73
N GLU A 51 -0.95 -13.12 -8.60
CA GLU A 51 -0.30 -14.31 -9.16
C GLU A 51 1.02 -13.96 -9.85
N ARG A 52 1.07 -12.84 -10.58
CA ARG A 52 2.29 -12.36 -11.22
C ARG A 52 3.33 -11.90 -10.20
N LEU A 53 2.93 -11.17 -9.16
CA LEU A 53 3.84 -10.68 -8.12
C LEU A 53 4.50 -11.84 -7.37
N GLU A 54 3.76 -12.91 -7.09
CA GLU A 54 4.27 -14.12 -6.43
C GLU A 54 5.37 -14.84 -7.23
N THR A 55 5.45 -14.62 -8.55
CA THR A 55 6.54 -15.16 -9.38
C THR A 55 7.84 -14.34 -9.32
N MET A 56 7.80 -13.15 -8.73
CA MET A 56 8.95 -12.24 -8.67
C MET A 56 9.74 -12.46 -7.37
N PRO A 57 11.06 -12.76 -7.45
CA PRO A 57 11.85 -13.12 -6.27
C PRO A 57 12.07 -11.97 -5.29
N ASP A 58 12.06 -10.72 -5.78
CA ASP A 58 12.45 -9.54 -5.01
C ASP A 58 11.25 -8.68 -4.57
N VAL A 59 10.02 -9.18 -4.74
CA VAL A 59 8.79 -8.48 -4.32
C VAL A 59 8.35 -9.00 -2.96
N LYS A 60 8.28 -8.11 -1.98
CA LYS A 60 7.69 -8.42 -0.67
C LYS A 60 6.20 -8.09 -0.68
N ILE A 61 5.36 -9.12 -0.66
CA ILE A 61 3.91 -8.97 -0.47
C ILE A 61 3.63 -8.81 1.02
N ALA A 62 3.06 -7.66 1.41
CA ALA A 62 2.71 -7.32 2.79
C ALA A 62 1.25 -7.62 3.14
N LYS A 63 0.35 -7.63 2.14
CA LYS A 63 -1.03 -8.08 2.24
C LYS A 63 -1.48 -8.67 0.91
N ASN A 64 -2.15 -9.81 0.95
CA ASN A 64 -2.65 -10.48 -0.24
C ASN A 64 -4.03 -9.95 -0.66
N TYR A 65 -4.37 -10.18 -1.93
CA TYR A 65 -5.69 -9.88 -2.47
C TYR A 65 -6.79 -10.62 -1.70
N GLY A 66 -7.81 -9.89 -1.24
CA GLY A 66 -8.95 -10.47 -0.50
C GLY A 66 -8.64 -10.88 0.94
N GLU A 67 -7.39 -10.76 1.39
CA GLU A 67 -7.01 -11.01 2.78
C GLU A 67 -7.78 -10.07 3.70
N LYS A 68 -8.44 -10.64 4.70
CA LYS A 68 -9.36 -9.93 5.57
C LYS A 68 -8.62 -9.08 6.60
N PHE A 69 -8.98 -7.82 6.67
CA PHE A 69 -8.54 -6.91 7.73
C PHE A 69 -9.41 -7.15 8.97
N THR A 70 -9.05 -8.13 9.80
CA THR A 70 -9.90 -8.59 10.92
C THR A 70 -9.52 -8.00 12.27
N GLU A 71 -8.29 -7.52 12.42
CA GLU A 71 -7.79 -7.00 13.69
C GLU A 71 -6.71 -5.93 13.49
N ILE A 72 -6.61 -5.02 14.46
CA ILE A 72 -5.55 -4.01 14.51
C ILE A 72 -4.65 -4.33 15.70
N THR A 73 -3.48 -4.85 15.38
CA THR A 73 -2.40 -5.14 16.32
C THR A 73 -1.30 -4.09 16.19
N ASP A 74 -0.44 -3.99 17.19
CA ASP A 74 0.72 -3.11 17.21
C ASP A 74 1.81 -3.52 16.21
N ASP A 75 1.78 -4.76 15.73
CA ASP A 75 2.64 -5.29 14.66
C ASP A 75 1.97 -5.32 13.28
N LEU A 76 0.80 -4.68 13.12
CA LEU A 76 0.07 -4.61 11.86
C LEU A 76 0.97 -4.07 10.75
N VAL A 77 1.37 -4.96 9.82
CA VAL A 77 2.38 -4.69 8.80
C VAL A 77 2.01 -3.51 7.91
N ILE A 78 0.73 -3.39 7.54
CA ILE A 78 0.25 -2.29 6.69
C ILE A 78 -0.23 -1.07 7.48
N GLY A 79 -0.15 -1.10 8.82
CA GLY A 79 -0.68 -0.05 9.70
C GLY A 79 -0.22 1.36 9.31
N PRO A 80 1.09 1.60 9.09
CA PRO A 80 1.58 2.90 8.63
C PRO A 80 0.96 3.37 7.30
N ALA A 81 0.71 2.45 6.35
CA ALA A 81 0.16 2.77 5.04
C ALA A 81 -1.28 3.32 5.10
N VAL A 82 -2.04 2.93 6.12
CA VAL A 82 -3.43 3.32 6.36
C VAL A 82 -3.58 4.33 7.51
N GLY A 83 -2.48 4.95 7.96
CA GLY A 83 -2.50 5.98 9.01
C GLY A 83 -2.64 5.43 10.44
N LEU A 84 -2.38 4.13 10.65
CA LEU A 84 -2.43 3.43 11.94
C LEU A 84 -1.03 2.92 12.34
N PRO A 85 -0.04 3.82 12.56
CA PRO A 85 1.28 3.38 13.02
C PRO A 85 1.21 2.77 14.44
N PRO A 86 2.17 1.92 14.84
CA PRO A 86 2.13 1.20 16.13
C PRO A 86 1.88 2.10 17.35
N ALA A 87 2.48 3.29 17.37
CA ALA A 87 2.30 4.26 18.46
C ALA A 87 0.86 4.81 18.56
N VAL A 88 0.14 4.91 17.44
CA VAL A 88 -1.29 5.28 17.41
C VAL A 88 -2.13 4.10 17.87
N VAL A 89 -1.86 2.91 17.33
CA VAL A 89 -2.58 1.67 17.71
C VAL A 89 -2.49 1.39 19.22
N ALA A 90 -1.32 1.61 19.82
CA ALA A 90 -1.09 1.42 21.24
C ALA A 90 -1.95 2.33 22.14
N GLN A 91 -2.50 3.42 21.62
CA GLN A 91 -3.35 4.35 22.36
C GLN A 91 -4.85 4.00 22.26
N LEU A 92 -5.24 3.14 21.31
CA LEU A 92 -6.63 2.77 21.06
C LEU A 92 -7.10 1.67 22.02
N SER A 93 -8.29 1.86 22.57
CA SER A 93 -9.05 0.83 23.26
C SER A 93 -9.47 -0.30 22.31
N LEU A 94 -9.89 -1.44 22.86
CA LEU A 94 -10.39 -2.56 22.06
C LEU A 94 -11.61 -2.15 21.21
N GLU A 95 -12.56 -1.42 21.80
CA GLU A 95 -13.77 -0.95 21.11
C GLU A 95 -13.43 -0.02 19.92
N GLU A 96 -12.46 0.89 20.09
CA GLU A 96 -12.00 1.76 19.00
C GLU A 96 -11.33 0.97 17.88
N ARG A 97 -10.52 -0.05 18.22
CA ARG A 97 -9.89 -0.93 17.20
C ARG A 97 -10.95 -1.71 16.42
N GLU A 98 -11.93 -2.29 17.09
CA GLU A 98 -13.04 -3.00 16.45
C GLU A 98 -13.85 -2.09 15.52
N ALA A 99 -14.14 -0.85 15.97
CA ALA A 99 -14.85 0.13 15.14
C ALA A 99 -14.05 0.51 13.88
N ILE A 100 -12.73 0.68 13.98
CA ILE A 100 -11.86 0.96 12.83
C ILE A 100 -11.82 -0.24 11.88
N VAL A 101 -11.68 -1.46 12.40
CA VAL A 101 -11.73 -2.69 11.59
C VAL A 101 -13.04 -2.75 10.79
N GLN A 102 -14.17 -2.47 11.42
CA GLN A 102 -15.47 -2.50 10.75
C GLN A 102 -15.61 -1.42 9.67
N GLY A 103 -15.07 -0.22 9.91
CA GLY A 103 -15.14 0.90 8.96
C GLY A 103 -14.14 0.81 7.80
N LEU A 104 -12.93 0.33 8.07
CA LEU A 104 -11.82 0.31 7.12
C LEU A 104 -11.67 -1.05 6.41
N GLY A 105 -12.05 -2.15 7.05
CA GLY A 105 -11.85 -3.48 6.51
C GLY A 105 -12.45 -3.70 5.12
N PRO A 106 -13.72 -3.33 4.87
CA PRO A 106 -14.33 -3.50 3.54
C PRO A 106 -13.57 -2.81 2.41
N SER A 107 -12.94 -1.65 2.65
CA SER A 107 -12.17 -0.94 1.63
C SER A 107 -10.74 -1.48 1.47
N VAL A 108 -10.18 -2.08 2.52
CA VAL A 108 -8.80 -2.62 2.52
C VAL A 108 -8.73 -4.08 2.09
N ASP A 109 -9.77 -4.87 2.34
CA ASP A 109 -9.88 -6.28 1.98
C ASP A 109 -9.53 -6.57 0.50
N PRO A 110 -10.06 -5.84 -0.51
CA PRO A 110 -9.77 -6.13 -1.92
C PRO A 110 -8.39 -5.60 -2.38
N LEU A 111 -7.61 -4.97 -1.51
CA LEU A 111 -6.32 -4.39 -1.88
C LEU A 111 -5.17 -5.39 -1.72
N ILE A 112 -4.13 -5.24 -2.53
CA ILE A 112 -2.81 -5.85 -2.31
C ILE A 112 -1.88 -4.75 -1.82
N PHE A 113 -1.03 -5.06 -0.84
CA PHE A 113 0.07 -4.18 -0.47
C PHE A 113 1.38 -4.89 -0.74
N ILE A 114 2.27 -4.23 -1.46
CA ILE A 114 3.66 -4.64 -1.60
C ILE A 114 4.59 -3.58 -0.99
N VAL A 115 5.81 -4.01 -0.68
CA VAL A 115 6.86 -3.14 -0.13
C VAL A 115 8.04 -3.16 -1.09
N ASP A 116 8.47 -1.99 -1.53
CA ASP A 116 9.68 -1.85 -2.35
C ASP A 116 10.97 -2.06 -1.51
N PRO A 117 12.15 -2.18 -2.12
CA PRO A 117 13.40 -2.38 -1.38
C PRO A 117 13.74 -1.26 -0.38
N ASP A 118 13.24 -0.05 -0.60
CA ASP A 118 13.44 1.11 0.28
C ASP A 118 12.39 1.17 1.41
N GLY A 119 11.45 0.22 1.45
CA GLY A 119 10.43 0.12 2.47
C GLY A 119 9.18 0.96 2.22
N ASN A 120 8.97 1.48 1.01
CA ASN A 120 7.75 2.21 0.66
C ASN A 120 6.63 1.24 0.29
N PHE A 121 5.40 1.60 0.69
CA PHE A 121 4.21 0.83 0.33
C PHE A 121 3.71 1.21 -1.06
N ILE A 122 3.34 0.18 -1.82
CA ILE A 122 2.53 0.31 -3.04
C ILE A 122 1.22 -0.45 -2.78
N GLU A 123 0.12 0.29 -2.84
CA GLU A 123 -1.25 -0.22 -2.81
C GLU A 123 -1.67 -0.56 -4.23
N ILE A 124 -2.21 -1.76 -4.45
CA ILE A 124 -2.69 -2.21 -5.75
C ILE A 124 -4.15 -2.61 -5.62
N GLN A 125 -4.98 -2.09 -6.52
CA GLN A 125 -6.42 -2.31 -6.55
C GLN A 125 -6.91 -2.65 -7.97
N GLY A 126 -8.03 -3.35 -8.07
CA GLY A 126 -8.71 -3.54 -9.36
C GLY A 126 -9.22 -2.21 -9.93
N GLU A 127 -9.32 -2.09 -11.25
CA GLU A 127 -9.87 -0.89 -11.92
C GLU A 127 -11.29 -0.52 -11.45
N GLU A 128 -12.09 -1.51 -11.08
CA GLU A 128 -13.44 -1.30 -10.55
C GLU A 128 -13.43 -0.77 -9.09
N GLY A 129 -12.28 -0.82 -8.41
CA GLY A 129 -12.13 -0.42 -7.00
C GLY A 129 -12.79 -1.38 -6.02
N ALA A 130 -12.88 -0.97 -4.76
CA ALA A 130 -13.73 -1.62 -3.76
C ALA A 130 -15.18 -1.15 -3.95
N ASP A 131 -16.15 -2.06 -3.89
CA ASP A 131 -17.57 -1.69 -3.75
C ASP A 131 -17.74 -0.88 -2.45
N LEU A 132 -17.97 0.42 -2.58
CA LEU A 132 -18.29 1.29 -1.45
C LEU A 132 -19.73 0.98 -1.02
N VAL A 133 -19.90 0.42 0.18
CA VAL A 133 -21.20 0.11 0.79
C VAL A 133 -21.80 1.35 1.44
#